data_AF-A0AA43F1H8-F1
#
_entry.id   AF-A0AA43F1H8-F1
#
_cell.length_a   1.000
_cell.length_b   1.000
_cell.length_c   1.000
_cell.angle_alpha   90.00
_cell.angle_beta   90.00
_cell.angle_gamma   90.00
#
_symmetry.space_group_name_H-M   'P 1'
#
loop_
_entity.id
_entity.type
_entity.pdbx_description
1 polymer ?
#
loop_
_entity_poly.entity_id
_entity_poly.type
_entity_poly.pdbx_seq_one_letter_code
_entity_poly.pdbx_strand_id
1 'polypeptide(L)'
;MEISAQQLAELLIGIARAQHAIIQGVESATAGTKTQHILPMLQNLAHLRDHPEPTLVDLPVRVLLTTQGRVPPDPAAVARDLERLLGA
;
A
#
# COMPACT_ATOMS: atom_id res chain seq x y z
N MET A 1 15.57 -11.07 16.42
CA MET A 1 14.30 -10.32 16.52
C MET A 1 13.37 -10.94 15.50
N GLU A 2 12.23 -11.46 15.93
CA GLU A 2 11.21 -12.00 15.02
C GLU A 2 10.05 -11.01 14.95
N ILE A 3 9.56 -10.73 13.74
CA ILE A 3 8.42 -9.84 13.48
C ILE A 3 7.26 -10.73 13.04
N SER A 4 6.12 -10.65 13.74
CA SER A 4 4.92 -11.39 13.33
C SER A 4 4.29 -10.77 12.07
N ALA A 5 3.51 -11.54 11.32
CA ALA A 5 2.77 -11.03 10.17
C ALA A 5 1.86 -9.84 10.53
N GLN A 6 1.27 -9.86 11.73
CA GLN A 6 0.49 -8.75 12.27
C GLN A 6 1.34 -7.49 12.49
N GLN A 7 2.51 -7.62 13.11
CA GLN A 7 3.42 -6.48 13.32
C GLN A 7 3.96 -5.92 12.00
N LEU A 8 4.24 -6.80 11.03
CA LEU A 8 4.66 -6.38 9.70
C LEU A 8 3.51 -5.69 8.94
N ALA A 9 2.27 -6.16 9.07
CA ALA A 9 1.09 -5.51 8.50
C ALA A 9 0.91 -4.10 9.05
N GLU A 10 1.01 -3.93 10.37
CA GLU A 10 0.93 -2.62 11.03
C GLU A 10 2.06 -1.68 10.55
N LEU A 11 3.28 -2.21 10.40
CA LEU A 11 4.40 -1.45 9.86
C LEU A 11 4.18 -1.01 8.41
N LEU A 12 3.69 -1.91 7.54
CA LEU A 12 3.36 -1.58 6.14
C LEU A 12 2.27 -0.51 6.06
N ILE A 13 1.25 -0.60 6.91
CA ILE A 13 0.20 0.44 7.01
C ILE A 13 0.80 1.76 7.50
N GLY A 14 1.69 1.74 8.49
CA GLY A 14 2.41 2.92 8.96
C GLY A 14 3.23 3.60 7.84
N ILE A 15 3.96 2.81 7.05
CA ILE A 15 4.72 3.28 5.89
C ILE A 15 3.78 3.89 4.84
N ALA A 16 2.68 3.20 4.51
CA ALA A 16 1.68 3.69 3.57
C ALA A 16 1.07 5.03 4.02
N ARG A 17 0.80 5.20 5.32
CA ARG A 17 0.32 6.48 5.88
C ARG A 17 1.35 7.60 5.75
N ALA A 18 2.62 7.32 6.00
CA ALA A 18 3.69 8.29 5.83
C ALA A 18 3.83 8.72 4.35
N GLN A 19 3.80 7.75 3.43
CA GLN A 19 3.81 8.02 1.98
C GLN A 19 2.57 8.80 1.54
N HIS A 20 1.39 8.48 2.08
CA HIS A 20 0.17 9.24 1.81
C HIS A 20 0.33 10.71 2.20
N ALA A 21 0.93 11.00 3.37
CA ALA A 21 1.19 12.38 3.80
C ALA A 21 2.14 13.12 2.83
N ILE A 22 3.17 12.45 2.33
CA ILE A 22 4.06 13.02 1.30
C ILE A 22 3.28 13.35 0.03
N ILE A 23 2.43 12.44 -0.45
CA ILE A 23 1.60 12.66 -1.65
C ILE A 23 0.66 13.86 -1.45
N GLN A 24 0.07 14.00 -0.26
CA GLN A 24 -0.77 15.17 0.07
C GLN A 24 0.05 16.47 0.11
N GLY A 25 1.28 16.43 0.62
CA GLY A 25 2.19 17.59 0.59
C GLY A 25 2.58 18.00 -0.83
N VAL A 26 2.78 17.04 -1.73
CA VAL A 26 3.03 17.33 -3.16
C VAL A 26 1.77 17.92 -3.82
N GLU A 27 0.60 17.32 -3.57
CA GLU A 27 -0.67 17.83 -4.11
C GLU A 27 -0.99 19.25 -3.63
N SER A 28 -0.68 19.57 -2.37
CA SER A 28 -0.89 20.92 -1.84
C SER A 28 0.06 21.95 -2.43
N ALA A 29 1.29 21.55 -2.79
CA ALA A 29 2.26 22.40 -3.46
C ALA A 29 1.98 22.57 -4.96
N THR A 30 1.42 21.54 -5.61
CA THR A 30 1.11 21.57 -7.05
C THR A 30 -0.15 20.74 -7.32
N ALA A 31 -1.28 21.44 -7.38
CA ALA A 31 -2.60 20.82 -7.57
C ALA A 31 -2.67 19.98 -8.84
N GLY A 32 -3.26 18.80 -8.74
CA GLY A 32 -3.40 17.83 -9.83
C GLY A 32 -2.27 16.80 -9.91
N THR A 33 -1.12 17.02 -9.25
CA THR A 33 0.05 16.13 -9.35
C THR A 33 -0.28 14.69 -8.91
N LYS A 34 -1.09 14.53 -7.85
CA LYS A 34 -1.54 13.22 -7.39
C LYS A 34 -2.27 12.46 -8.49
N THR A 35 -3.25 13.10 -9.12
CA THR A 35 -4.15 12.46 -10.09
C THR A 35 -3.47 12.26 -11.45
N GLN A 36 -2.66 13.22 -11.89
CA GLN A 36 -2.05 13.22 -13.22
C GLN A 36 -0.78 12.37 -13.30
N HIS A 37 -0.03 12.23 -12.20
CA HIS A 37 1.29 11.61 -12.23
C HIS A 37 1.42 10.46 -11.24
N ILE A 38 1.13 10.70 -9.95
CA ILE A 38 1.44 9.74 -8.89
C ILE A 38 0.52 8.52 -8.95
N LEU A 39 -0.80 8.73 -9.00
CA LEU A 39 -1.79 7.65 -8.96
C LEU A 39 -1.62 6.65 -10.12
N PRO A 40 -1.43 7.07 -11.39
CA PRO A 40 -1.13 6.13 -12.48
C PRO A 40 0.13 5.29 -12.24
N MET A 41 1.20 5.89 -11.70
CA MET A 41 2.44 5.15 -11.40
C MET A 41 2.22 4.11 -10.30
N LEU A 42 1.49 4.45 -9.24
CA LEU A 42 1.13 3.50 -8.19
C LEU A 42 0.24 2.37 -8.71
N GLN A 43 -0.74 2.68 -9.57
CA GLN A 43 -1.61 1.67 -10.18
C GLN A 43 -0.84 0.69 -11.06
N ASN A 44 0.16 1.16 -11.81
CA ASN A 44 1.01 0.30 -12.63
C ASN A 44 1.85 -0.64 -11.75
N LEU A 45 2.47 -0.12 -10.69
CA LEU A 45 3.26 -0.93 -9.75
C LEU A 45 2.42 -1.94 -8.98
N ALA A 46 1.13 -1.67 -8.78
CA ALA A 46 0.25 -2.56 -8.04
C ALA A 46 -0.15 -3.81 -8.82
N HIS A 47 0.09 -3.88 -10.13
CA HIS A 47 -0.24 -5.05 -10.97
C HIS A 47 -1.67 -5.57 -10.76
N LEU A 48 -2.64 -4.68 -10.51
CA LEU A 48 -4.02 -5.08 -10.16
C LEU A 48 -4.75 -5.84 -11.28
N ARG A 49 -4.29 -5.66 -12.53
CA ARG A 49 -4.85 -6.34 -13.70
C ARG A 49 -4.23 -7.73 -13.89
N ASP A 50 -2.94 -7.87 -13.60
CA ASP A 50 -2.18 -9.09 -13.87
C ASP A 50 -2.23 -10.07 -12.69
N HIS A 51 -2.28 -9.55 -11.47
CA HIS A 51 -2.29 -10.33 -10.24
C HIS A 51 -3.55 -10.03 -9.40
N PRO A 52 -4.61 -10.85 -9.49
CA PRO A 52 -5.80 -10.68 -8.65
C PRO A 52 -5.45 -10.74 -7.15
N GLU A 53 -4.58 -11.68 -6.77
CA GLU A 53 -4.01 -11.74 -5.43
C GLU A 53 -2.70 -10.92 -5.36
N PRO A 54 -2.41 -10.25 -4.23
CA PRO A 54 -1.17 -9.52 -4.07
C PRO A 54 0.02 -10.50 -4.06
N THR A 55 1.12 -10.13 -4.72
CA THR A 55 2.44 -10.73 -4.47
C THR A 55 3.15 -9.96 -3.37
N LEU A 56 4.24 -10.51 -2.81
CA LEU A 56 5.01 -9.83 -1.76
C LEU A 56 5.58 -8.48 -2.24
N VAL A 57 5.94 -8.39 -3.53
CA VAL A 57 6.48 -7.16 -4.14
C VAL A 57 5.40 -6.10 -4.33
N ASP A 58 4.19 -6.53 -4.70
CA ASP A 58 3.08 -5.62 -5.00
C ASP A 58 2.32 -5.19 -3.73
N LEU A 59 2.44 -5.94 -2.63
CA LEU A 59 1.68 -5.72 -1.41
C LEU A 59 1.85 -4.30 -0.83
N PRO A 60 3.07 -3.72 -0.70
CA PRO A 60 3.24 -2.38 -0.14
C PRO A 60 2.49 -1.31 -0.92
N VAL A 61 2.53 -1.34 -2.25
CA VAL A 61 1.84 -0.36 -3.09
C VAL A 61 0.32 -0.54 -3.07
N ARG A 62 -0.18 -1.77 -2.93
CA ARG A 62 -1.61 -2.04 -2.75
C ARG A 62 -2.14 -1.52 -1.41
N VAL A 63 -1.35 -1.65 -0.33
CA VAL A 63 -1.66 -1.05 0.98
C VAL A 63 -1.69 0.48 0.88
N LEU A 64 -0.73 1.08 0.16
CA LEU A 64 -0.73 2.52 -0.11
C LEU A 64 -1.98 2.96 -0.89
N LEU A 65 -2.32 2.30 -2.00
CA LEU A 65 -3.51 2.60 -2.79
C LEU A 65 -4.79 2.52 -1.96
N THR A 66 -4.90 1.50 -1.09
CA THR A 66 -6.04 1.37 -0.16
C THR A 66 -6.08 2.54 0.83
N THR A 67 -4.93 2.96 1.36
CA THR A 67 -4.81 4.14 2.24
C THR A 67 -5.19 5.45 1.53
N GLN A 68 -5.10 5.52 0.20
CA GLN A 68 -5.59 6.69 -0.57
C GLN A 68 -7.11 6.70 -0.76
N GLY A 69 -7.79 5.59 -0.47
CA GLY A 69 -9.23 5.45 -0.53
C GLY A 69 -9.96 6.04 0.69
N ARG A 70 -11.27 5.82 0.75
CA ARG A 70 -12.10 6.26 1.89
C ARG A 70 -12.02 5.33 3.10
N VAL A 71 -11.78 4.05 2.85
CA VAL A 71 -11.73 3.01 3.87
C VAL A 71 -10.26 2.68 4.12
N PRO A 72 -9.76 2.78 5.36
CA PRO A 72 -8.38 2.43 5.68
C PRO A 72 -8.12 0.92 5.47
N PRO A 73 -6.87 0.51 5.23
CA PRO A 73 -6.53 -0.91 5.14
C PRO A 73 -6.84 -1.64 6.45
N ASP A 74 -7.40 -2.86 6.35
CA ASP A 74 -7.57 -3.76 7.50
C ASP A 74 -6.24 -4.47 7.82
N PRO A 75 -5.64 -4.22 9.00
CA PRO A 75 -4.39 -4.89 9.40
C PRO A 75 -4.50 -6.41 9.38
N ALA A 76 -5.66 -6.98 9.75
CA ALA A 76 -5.84 -8.42 9.78
C ALA A 76 -5.88 -9.02 8.36
N ALA A 77 -6.41 -8.28 7.38
CA ALA A 77 -6.37 -8.69 5.97
C ALA A 77 -4.93 -8.67 5.43
N VAL A 78 -4.17 -7.61 5.71
CA VAL A 78 -2.77 -7.51 5.29
C VAL A 78 -1.91 -8.60 5.96
N ALA A 79 -2.18 -8.91 7.24
CA ALA A 79 -1.49 -9.99 7.94
C ALA A 79 -1.74 -11.37 7.30
N ARG A 80 -3.00 -11.67 6.93
CA ARG A 80 -3.33 -12.91 6.20
C ARG A 80 -2.60 -13.02 4.86
N ASP A 81 -2.51 -11.90 4.13
CA ASP A 81 -1.74 -11.87 2.88
C ASP A 81 -0.25 -12.13 3.14
N LEU A 82 0.33 -11.54 4.18
CA LEU A 82 1.72 -11.79 4.57
C LEU A 82 1.97 -13.24 4.97
N GLU A 83 1.09 -13.85 5.76
CA GLU A 83 1.20 -15.26 6.15
C GLU A 83 1.17 -16.17 4.92
N ARG A 84 0.24 -15.91 3.98
CA ARG A 84 0.16 -16.64 2.70
C ARG A 84 1.42 -16.48 1.86
N LEU A 85 1.99 -15.27 1.82
CA LEU A 85 3.12 -14.93 0.95
C LEU A 85 4.49 -15.33 1.52
N LEU A 86 4.62 -15.39 2.84
CA LEU A 86 5.87 -15.69 3.55
C LEU A 86 5.93 -17.12 4.09
N GLY A 87 4.79 -17.83 4.14
CA GLY A 87 4.67 -19.18 4.68
C GLY A 87 5.14 -20.32 3.77
N ALA A 88 6.10 -20.08 2.88
CA ALA A 88 6.73 -21.11 2.05
C ALA A 88 7.96 -21.72 2.75
#